data_AF-A0A942FCV1-F1
#
_entry.id   AF-A0A942FCV1-F1
#
_cell.length_a   1.000
_cell.length_b   1.000
_cell.length_c   1.000
_cell.angle_alpha   90.00
_cell.angle_beta   90.00
_cell.angle_gamma   90.00
#
_symmetry.space_group_name_H-M   'P 1'
#
loop_
_entity.id
_entity.type
_entity.pdbx_description
1 polymer ?
#
loop_
_entity_poly.entity_id
_entity_poly.type
_entity_poly.pdbx_seq_one_letter_code
_entity_poly.pdbx_strand_id
1 'polypeptide(L)'
;MDIFAHTLWANAGARGANKVSKGKFRISPLWTGFWGVFPDFFAFTVPFIVGIYNLITKVDYESGFGRHHVEVGGFDIAAYLYQFSHSIVIWAFTFLAAWFFSKRPRYELLGWALHILIDIPSHSLAFYPTPFLFPISDYRFPYGVQWSNMWYMIINYSLLAVVWIGIVFRKRKIRK
;
A
#
# COMPACT_ATOMS: atom_id res chain seq x y z
N MET A 1 -2.25 -3.95 -5.01
CA MET A 1 -1.39 -3.87 -6.23
C MET A 1 0.08 -3.99 -5.81
N ASP A 2 1.09 -3.85 -6.69
CA ASP A 2 2.48 -3.98 -6.25
C ASP A 2 3.03 -2.69 -5.57
N ILE A 3 4.09 -2.86 -4.78
CA ILE A 3 4.76 -1.83 -3.96
C ILE A 3 5.19 -0.61 -4.79
N PHE A 4 5.68 -0.81 -6.03
CA PHE A 4 6.08 0.30 -6.88
C PHE A 4 4.87 1.11 -7.32
N ALA A 5 3.80 0.44 -7.75
CA ALA A 5 2.57 1.11 -8.14
C ALA A 5 1.97 1.93 -6.99
N HIS A 6 1.93 1.37 -5.77
CA HIS A 6 1.51 2.08 -4.55
C HIS A 6 2.31 3.36 -4.31
N THR A 7 3.64 3.26 -4.36
CA THR A 7 4.54 4.41 -4.20
C THR A 7 4.24 5.49 -5.24
N LEU A 8 4.11 5.10 -6.50
CA LEU A 8 3.95 6.01 -7.62
C LEU A 8 2.59 6.71 -7.61
N TRP A 9 1.51 5.99 -7.33
CA TRP A 9 0.17 6.57 -7.20
C TRP A 9 0.07 7.53 -6.02
N ALA A 10 0.58 7.13 -4.84
CA ALA A 10 0.57 7.99 -3.66
C ALA A 10 1.40 9.26 -3.85
N ASN A 11 2.56 9.16 -4.49
CA ASN A 11 3.40 10.32 -4.82
C ASN A 11 2.71 11.25 -5.83
N ALA A 12 2.13 10.69 -6.90
CA ALA A 12 1.39 11.46 -7.90
C ALA A 12 0.18 12.17 -7.26
N GLY A 13 -0.57 11.48 -6.40
CA GLY A 13 -1.67 12.02 -5.62
C GLY A 13 -1.24 13.21 -4.75
N ALA A 14 -0.14 13.08 -4.00
CA ALA A 14 0.41 14.18 -3.20
C ALA A 14 0.79 15.41 -4.05
N ARG A 15 1.39 15.20 -5.22
CA ARG A 15 1.71 16.29 -6.16
C ARG A 15 0.46 16.97 -6.70
N GLY A 16 -0.57 16.19 -7.04
CA GLY A 16 -1.87 16.70 -7.47
C GLY A 16 -2.55 17.51 -6.37
N ALA A 17 -2.62 16.98 -5.16
CA ALA A 17 -3.20 17.63 -3.99
C ALA A 17 -2.49 18.96 -3.67
N ASN A 18 -1.15 18.98 -3.67
CA ASN A 18 -0.39 20.22 -3.48
C ASN A 18 -0.73 21.28 -4.52
N LYS A 19 -0.89 20.88 -5.79
CA LYS A 19 -1.25 21.81 -6.88
C LYS A 19 -2.66 22.38 -6.68
N VAL A 20 -3.63 21.55 -6.33
CA VAL A 20 -5.04 21.97 -6.12
C VAL A 20 -5.19 22.81 -4.85
N SER A 21 -4.38 22.54 -3.82
CA SER A 21 -4.42 23.28 -2.55
C SER A 21 -4.10 24.76 -2.68
N LYS A 22 -3.41 25.19 -3.76
CA LYS A 22 -2.91 26.56 -3.96
C LYS A 22 -2.15 27.12 -2.74
N GLY A 23 -1.41 26.27 -2.03
CA GLY A 23 -0.60 26.66 -0.87
C GLY A 23 -1.33 26.64 0.48
N LYS A 24 -2.62 26.28 0.52
CA LYS A 24 -3.36 26.12 1.80
C LYS A 24 -2.74 25.05 2.70
N PHE A 25 -2.14 24.01 2.11
CA PHE A 25 -1.36 23.01 2.81
C PHE A 25 -0.25 22.49 1.90
N ARG A 26 0.73 21.82 2.50
CA ARG A 26 1.82 21.17 1.77
C ARG A 26 2.00 19.75 2.30
N ILE A 27 1.91 18.80 1.39
CA ILE A 27 2.11 17.36 1.62
C ILE A 27 3.45 16.96 1.02
N SER A 28 4.29 16.24 1.76
CA SER A 28 5.51 15.68 1.17
C SER A 28 5.18 14.49 0.25
N PRO A 29 5.52 14.53 -1.07
CA PRO A 29 5.29 13.39 -1.95
C PRO A 29 6.12 12.16 -1.58
N LEU A 30 7.31 12.37 -0.99
CA LEU A 30 8.18 11.28 -0.54
C LEU A 30 7.52 10.52 0.62
N TRP A 31 7.10 11.25 1.66
CA TRP A 31 6.46 10.64 2.82
C TRP A 31 5.09 10.06 2.49
N THR A 32 4.33 10.67 1.57
CA THR A 32 3.08 10.07 1.09
C THR A 32 3.34 8.77 0.34
N GLY A 33 4.40 8.71 -0.47
CA GLY A 33 4.85 7.47 -1.12
C GLY A 33 5.22 6.40 -0.11
N PHE A 34 5.99 6.75 0.94
CA PHE A 34 6.33 5.83 2.03
C PHE A 34 5.08 5.28 2.72
N TRP A 35 4.15 6.14 3.14
CA TRP A 35 2.88 5.68 3.74
C TRP A 35 2.02 4.89 2.75
N GLY A 36 2.21 5.12 1.45
CA GLY A 36 1.61 4.33 0.39
C GLY A 36 2.10 2.89 0.33
N VAL A 37 3.30 2.55 0.80
CA VAL A 37 3.83 1.17 0.83
C VAL A 37 3.97 0.59 2.23
N PHE A 38 3.79 1.43 3.24
CA PHE A 38 3.85 1.03 4.64
C PHE A 38 2.97 -0.20 4.94
N PRO A 39 1.74 -0.35 4.40
CA PRO A 39 0.91 -1.49 4.77
C PRO A 39 1.49 -2.85 4.42
N ASP A 40 2.11 -2.96 3.24
CA ASP A 40 2.78 -4.16 2.78
C ASP A 40 4.05 -4.43 3.58
N PHE A 41 4.88 -3.41 3.80
CA PHE A 41 6.09 -3.56 4.61
C PHE A 41 5.75 -3.99 6.03
N PHE A 42 4.71 -3.41 6.63
CA PHE A 42 4.26 -3.77 7.97
C PHE A 42 3.85 -5.24 8.06
N ALA A 43 3.13 -5.77 7.06
CA ALA A 43 2.66 -7.15 7.08
C ALA A 43 3.73 -8.16 6.67
N PHE A 44 4.54 -7.86 5.65
CA PHE A 44 5.33 -8.86 4.94
C PHE A 44 6.83 -8.81 5.21
N THR A 45 7.39 -7.76 5.83
CA THR A 45 8.85 -7.67 6.04
C THR A 45 9.41 -8.82 6.89
N VAL A 46 8.76 -9.19 7.99
CA VAL A 46 9.22 -10.30 8.85
C VAL A 46 9.14 -11.65 8.12
N PRO A 47 7.98 -12.06 7.55
CA PRO A 47 7.88 -13.27 6.73
C PRO A 47 8.89 -13.31 5.58
N PHE A 48 9.15 -12.17 4.93
CA PHE A 48 10.11 -12.07 3.83
C PHE A 48 11.54 -12.38 4.30
N ILE A 49 11.99 -11.81 5.41
CA ILE A 49 13.32 -12.07 5.98
C ILE A 49 13.46 -13.55 6.36
N VAL A 50 12.44 -14.12 7.01
CA VAL A 50 12.42 -15.54 7.40
C VAL A 50 12.45 -16.44 6.15
N GLY A 51 11.67 -16.11 5.12
CA GLY A 51 11.65 -16.85 3.85
C GLY A 51 13.02 -16.85 3.16
N ILE A 52 13.73 -15.71 3.14
CA ILE A 52 15.10 -15.61 2.63
C ILE A 52 16.06 -16.45 3.47
N TYR A 53 15.96 -16.38 4.79
CA TYR A 53 16.80 -17.20 5.69
C TYR A 53 16.59 -18.70 5.44
N ASN A 54 15.35 -19.16 5.35
CA ASN A 54 15.02 -20.56 5.07
C ASN A 54 15.52 -21.01 3.68
N LEU A 55 15.42 -20.13 2.67
CA LEU A 55 15.93 -20.38 1.33
C LEU A 55 17.46 -20.56 1.33
N ILE A 56 18.19 -19.71 2.04
CA ILE A 56 19.66 -19.74 2.10
C ILE A 56 20.15 -20.96 2.90
N THR A 57 19.49 -21.26 4.02
CA THR A 57 19.92 -22.31 4.96
C THR A 57 19.38 -23.69 4.61
N LYS A 58 18.41 -23.79 3.70
CA LYS A 58 17.71 -25.03 3.31
C LYS A 58 17.08 -25.79 4.49
N VAL A 59 16.84 -25.09 5.61
CA VAL A 59 16.29 -25.69 6.84
C VAL A 59 14.89 -26.25 6.58
N ASP A 60 14.15 -25.65 5.66
CA ASP A 60 12.84 -26.15 5.25
C ASP A 60 12.42 -25.50 3.90
N TYR A 61 12.85 -26.09 2.77
CA TYR A 61 12.61 -25.53 1.42
C TYR A 61 11.11 -25.43 1.09
N GLU A 62 10.31 -26.36 1.60
CA GLU A 62 8.84 -26.41 1.47
C GLU A 62 8.13 -25.28 2.24
N SER A 63 8.74 -24.78 3.32
CA SER A 63 8.25 -23.62 4.10
C SER A 63 8.71 -22.25 3.56
N GLY A 64 9.58 -22.23 2.56
CA GLY A 64 10.08 -21.01 1.93
C GLY A 64 9.01 -20.30 1.07
N PHE A 65 9.44 -19.48 0.11
CA PHE A 65 8.55 -18.79 -0.85
C PHE A 65 7.65 -19.70 -1.71
N GLY A 66 7.67 -21.02 -1.51
CA GLY A 66 6.81 -22.00 -2.18
C GLY A 66 5.36 -22.02 -1.68
N ARG A 67 5.07 -21.50 -0.48
CA ARG A 67 3.70 -21.36 0.04
C ARG A 67 3.23 -19.90 -0.02
N HIS A 68 1.91 -19.71 -0.17
CA HIS A 68 1.28 -18.38 -0.16
C HIS A 68 1.39 -17.65 1.20
N HIS A 69 1.73 -18.39 2.26
CA HIS A 69 1.87 -17.91 3.63
C HIS A 69 3.14 -18.54 4.23
N VAL A 70 4.10 -17.70 4.60
CA VAL A 70 5.28 -18.13 5.35
C VAL A 70 4.92 -18.08 6.83
N GLU A 71 4.78 -19.25 7.44
CA GLU A 71 4.51 -19.37 8.88
C GLU A 71 5.81 -19.23 9.66
N VAL A 72 5.80 -18.42 10.72
CA VAL A 72 6.92 -18.27 11.65
C VAL A 72 6.55 -19.01 12.94
N GLY A 73 7.12 -20.21 13.12
CA GLY A 73 6.82 -21.04 14.29
C GLY A 73 5.36 -21.52 14.36
N GLY A 74 4.73 -21.79 13.21
CA GLY A 74 3.32 -22.21 13.10
C GLY A 74 2.30 -21.06 13.20
N PHE A 75 2.77 -19.81 13.21
CA PHE A 75 1.92 -18.63 13.22
C PHE A 75 2.07 -17.83 11.92
N ASP A 76 0.95 -17.57 11.25
CA ASP A 76 0.91 -16.69 10.09
C ASP A 76 0.91 -15.21 10.54
N ILE A 77 2.11 -14.73 10.86
CA ILE A 77 2.33 -13.34 11.26
C ILE A 77 1.96 -12.36 10.14
N ALA A 78 2.08 -12.77 8.87
CA ALA A 78 1.73 -11.94 7.73
C ALA A 78 0.23 -11.64 7.74
N ALA A 79 -0.60 -12.69 7.77
CA ALA A 79 -2.05 -12.56 7.79
C ALA A 79 -2.54 -11.82 9.05
N TYR A 80 -1.91 -12.03 10.20
CA TYR A 80 -2.25 -11.31 11.42
C TYR A 80 -1.99 -9.80 11.28
N LEU A 81 -0.77 -9.40 10.86
CA LEU A 81 -0.41 -7.99 10.72
C LEU A 81 -1.17 -7.32 9.56
N TYR A 82 -1.49 -8.08 8.50
CA TYR A 82 -2.27 -7.62 7.35
C TYR A 82 -3.64 -7.06 7.77
N GLN A 83 -4.28 -7.65 8.78
CA GLN A 83 -5.56 -7.14 9.32
C GLN A 83 -5.45 -5.69 9.82
N PHE A 84 -4.36 -5.36 10.50
CA PHE A 84 -4.15 -4.03 11.05
C PHE A 84 -3.70 -3.05 9.97
N SER A 85 -2.80 -3.46 9.07
CA SER A 85 -2.26 -2.56 8.07
C SER A 85 -3.23 -2.28 6.92
N HIS A 86 -4.18 -3.16 6.62
CA HIS A 86 -5.11 -3.00 5.49
C HIS A 86 -6.53 -2.60 5.92
N SER A 87 -6.65 -1.95 7.08
CA SER A 87 -7.92 -1.46 7.62
C SER A 87 -8.04 0.06 7.55
N ILE A 88 -9.16 0.56 6.99
CA ILE A 88 -9.47 1.99 7.00
C ILE A 88 -9.82 2.49 8.40
N VAL A 89 -10.32 1.60 9.26
CA VAL A 89 -10.64 1.93 10.66
C VAL A 89 -9.36 2.15 11.45
N ILE A 90 -8.38 1.24 11.31
CA ILE A 90 -7.06 1.37 11.95
C ILE A 90 -6.31 2.58 11.39
N TRP A 91 -6.37 2.79 10.08
CA TRP A 91 -5.84 4.02 9.47
C TRP A 91 -6.49 5.27 10.07
N ALA A 92 -7.81 5.32 10.17
CA ALA A 92 -8.54 6.49 10.69
C ALA A 92 -8.16 6.77 12.15
N PHE A 93 -8.09 5.73 12.98
CA PHE A 93 -7.61 5.84 14.36
C PHE A 93 -6.18 6.40 14.42
N THR A 94 -5.26 5.86 13.61
CA THR A 94 -3.87 6.31 13.57
C THR A 94 -3.74 7.75 13.05
N PHE A 95 -4.54 8.11 12.05
CA PHE A 95 -4.59 9.46 11.50
C PHE A 95 -5.07 10.48 12.54
N LEU A 96 -6.15 10.16 13.27
CA LEU A 96 -6.70 11.01 14.31
C LEU A 96 -5.72 11.15 15.49
N ALA A 97 -5.07 10.06 15.91
CA ALA A 97 -4.02 10.11 16.93
C ALA A 97 -2.86 10.99 16.49
N ALA A 98 -2.33 10.77 15.28
CA ALA A 98 -1.25 11.58 14.72
C ALA A 98 -1.63 13.06 14.62
N TRP A 99 -2.87 13.37 14.23
CA TRP A 99 -3.39 14.74 14.23
C TRP A 99 -3.42 15.31 15.65
N PHE A 100 -4.03 14.60 16.60
CA PHE A 100 -4.17 15.06 17.98
C PHE A 100 -2.82 15.42 18.63
N PHE A 101 -1.79 14.59 18.44
CA PHE A 101 -0.45 14.84 18.97
C PHE A 101 0.31 15.91 18.18
N SER A 102 0.14 15.95 16.86
CA SER A 102 0.81 16.94 16.01
C SER A 102 0.17 18.33 16.04
N LYS A 103 -1.04 18.46 16.62
CA LYS A 103 -1.89 19.66 16.56
C LYS A 103 -2.21 20.14 15.13
N ARG A 104 -2.03 19.27 14.13
CA ARG A 104 -2.34 19.50 12.72
C ARG A 104 -2.52 18.18 11.98
N PRO A 105 -3.37 18.12 10.95
CA PRO A 105 -3.53 16.91 10.16
C PRO A 105 -2.22 16.56 9.42
N ARG A 106 -1.81 15.29 9.49
CA ARG A 106 -0.66 14.75 8.78
C ARG A 106 -1.12 14.12 7.48
N TYR A 107 -1.32 14.96 6.47
CA TYR A 107 -1.86 14.54 5.17
C TYR A 107 -1.00 13.51 4.44
N GLU A 108 0.27 13.33 4.80
CA GLU A 108 1.13 12.26 4.28
C GLU A 108 0.53 10.86 4.53
N LEU A 109 -0.21 10.67 5.61
CA LEU A 109 -0.92 9.42 5.92
C LEU A 109 -2.04 9.09 4.93
N LEU A 110 -2.45 10.04 4.08
CA LEU A 110 -3.39 9.74 2.99
C LEU A 110 -2.78 8.77 1.96
N GLY A 111 -1.45 8.61 1.93
CA GLY A 111 -0.81 7.53 1.16
C GLY A 111 -1.28 6.16 1.63
N TRP A 112 -1.37 5.94 2.94
CA TRP A 112 -1.86 4.69 3.52
C TRP A 112 -3.35 4.50 3.22
N ALA A 113 -4.19 5.53 3.36
CA ALA A 113 -5.59 5.44 2.94
C ALA A 113 -5.72 5.05 1.46
N LEU A 114 -4.93 5.67 0.59
CA LEU A 114 -4.95 5.38 -0.84
C LEU A 114 -4.52 3.93 -1.14
N HIS A 115 -3.54 3.39 -0.40
CA HIS A 115 -3.16 1.98 -0.48
C HIS A 115 -4.38 1.09 -0.27
N ILE A 116 -5.07 1.25 0.87
CA ILE A 116 -6.24 0.44 1.22
C ILE A 116 -7.33 0.58 0.15
N LEU A 117 -7.62 1.80 -0.31
CA LEU A 117 -8.65 2.04 -1.31
C LEU A 117 -8.35 1.35 -2.65
N ILE A 118 -7.09 1.27 -3.05
CA ILE A 118 -6.70 0.56 -4.28
C ILE A 118 -6.72 -0.95 -4.07
N ASP A 119 -6.44 -1.41 -2.85
CA ASP A 119 -6.44 -2.84 -2.53
C ASP A 119 -7.83 -3.45 -2.40
N ILE A 120 -8.86 -2.69 -2.02
CA ILE A 120 -10.24 -3.19 -1.96
C ILE A 120 -10.66 -3.87 -3.29
N PRO A 121 -10.54 -3.24 -4.47
CA PRO A 121 -10.88 -3.88 -5.74
C PRO A 121 -9.75 -4.72 -6.34
N SER A 122 -8.51 -4.62 -5.84
CA SER A 122 -7.33 -5.29 -6.45
C SER A 122 -6.88 -6.57 -5.73
N HIS A 123 -7.70 -7.05 -4.80
CA HIS A 123 -7.52 -8.31 -4.09
C HIS A 123 -8.79 -9.16 -4.19
N SER A 124 -8.65 -10.40 -4.65
CA SER A 124 -9.75 -11.35 -4.70
C SER A 124 -9.92 -12.07 -3.35
N LEU A 125 -11.05 -12.75 -3.15
CA LEU A 125 -11.28 -13.56 -1.94
C LEU A 125 -10.22 -14.65 -1.72
N ALA A 126 -9.61 -15.15 -2.80
CA ALA A 126 -8.57 -16.17 -2.74
C ALA A 126 -7.15 -15.59 -2.59
N PHE A 127 -6.99 -14.27 -2.65
CA PHE A 127 -5.68 -13.61 -2.68
C PHE A 127 -5.67 -12.38 -1.77
N TYR A 128 -5.44 -12.61 -0.48
CA TYR A 128 -5.38 -11.57 0.57
C TYR A 128 -6.55 -10.56 0.49
N PRO A 129 -7.81 -10.98 0.71
CA PRO A 129 -8.93 -10.06 0.65
C PRO A 129 -8.80 -8.95 1.69
N THR A 130 -8.81 -7.71 1.23
CA THR A 130 -8.53 -6.50 2.01
C THR A 130 -9.50 -6.34 3.21
N PRO A 131 -9.01 -6.43 4.46
CA PRO A 131 -9.79 -6.30 5.70
C PRO A 131 -10.14 -4.85 6.04
N PHE A 132 -10.71 -4.12 5.07
CA PHE A 132 -10.83 -2.67 5.17
C PHE A 132 -11.70 -2.19 6.35
N LEU A 133 -12.60 -3.02 6.87
CA LEU A 133 -13.46 -2.70 8.03
C LEU A 133 -13.00 -3.31 9.37
N PHE A 134 -11.91 -4.07 9.40
CA PHE A 134 -11.38 -4.64 10.64
C PHE A 134 -11.06 -3.54 11.67
N PRO A 135 -11.32 -3.68 12.97
CA PRO A 135 -11.90 -4.84 13.65
C PRO A 135 -13.43 -4.76 13.79
N ILE A 136 -14.08 -3.79 13.15
CA ILE A 136 -15.53 -3.57 13.30
C ILE A 136 -16.33 -4.61 12.51
N SER A 137 -15.81 -5.06 11.36
CA SER A 137 -16.47 -6.06 10.53
C SER A 137 -15.47 -6.93 9.78
N ASP A 138 -15.83 -8.21 9.63
CA ASP A 138 -15.12 -9.16 8.78
C ASP A 138 -15.54 -9.11 7.31
N TYR A 139 -16.37 -8.16 6.91
CA TYR A 139 -16.73 -8.01 5.50
C TYR A 139 -15.49 -7.72 4.64
N ARG A 140 -15.42 -8.41 3.49
CA ARG A 140 -14.40 -8.24 2.45
C ARG A 140 -15.11 -8.03 1.13
N PHE A 141 -14.53 -7.23 0.24
CA PHE A 141 -15.13 -7.00 -1.07
C PHE A 141 -15.02 -8.27 -1.95
N PRO A 142 -16.14 -8.89 -2.35
CA PRO A 142 -16.10 -10.21 -2.99
C PRO A 142 -15.73 -10.15 -4.49
N TYR A 143 -15.88 -9.00 -5.13
CA TYR A 143 -15.67 -8.83 -6.57
C TYR A 143 -14.29 -8.30 -6.95
N GLY A 144 -13.33 -8.38 -6.03
CA GLY A 144 -11.97 -7.92 -6.28
C GLY A 144 -11.24 -8.82 -7.28
N VAL A 145 -10.36 -8.20 -8.06
CA VAL A 145 -9.53 -8.86 -9.08
C VAL A 145 -8.11 -8.93 -8.55
N GLN A 146 -7.49 -10.10 -8.56
CA GLN A 146 -6.09 -10.25 -8.17
C GLN A 146 -5.18 -9.33 -9.01
N TRP A 147 -4.48 -8.41 -8.36
CA TRP A 147 -3.67 -7.40 -9.04
C TRP A 147 -2.55 -7.97 -9.90
N SER A 148 -2.06 -9.18 -9.59
CA SER A 148 -0.98 -9.83 -10.36
C SER A 148 -1.44 -10.37 -11.71
N ASN A 149 -2.73 -10.25 -12.05
CA ASN A 149 -3.21 -10.54 -13.40
C ASN A 149 -2.48 -9.66 -14.43
N MET A 150 -1.99 -10.28 -15.50
CA MET A 150 -1.17 -9.60 -16.51
C MET A 150 -1.86 -8.38 -17.12
N TRP A 151 -3.15 -8.51 -17.47
CA TRP A 151 -3.91 -7.39 -18.05
C TRP A 151 -4.07 -6.24 -17.04
N TYR A 152 -4.29 -6.53 -15.76
CA TYR A 152 -4.43 -5.53 -14.71
C TYR A 152 -3.12 -4.74 -14.57
N MET A 153 -1.99 -5.44 -14.54
CA MET A 153 -0.66 -4.84 -14.50
C MET A 153 -0.40 -3.96 -15.70
N ILE A 154 -0.69 -4.42 -16.92
CA ILE A 154 -0.51 -3.63 -18.15
C ILE A 154 -1.30 -2.34 -18.08
N ILE A 155 -2.58 -2.40 -17.69
CA ILE A 155 -3.44 -1.21 -17.58
C ILE A 155 -2.91 -0.27 -16.49
N ASN A 156 -2.62 -0.78 -15.29
CA ASN A 156 -2.13 0.00 -14.17
C ASN A 156 -0.83 0.75 -14.51
N TYR A 157 0.16 0.05 -15.06
CA TYR A 157 1.43 0.66 -15.43
C TYR A 157 1.32 1.61 -16.63
N SER A 158 0.41 1.34 -17.57
CA SER A 158 0.13 2.26 -18.68
C SER A 158 -0.46 3.58 -18.17
N LEU A 159 -1.40 3.52 -17.22
CA LEU A 159 -1.98 4.71 -16.58
C LEU A 159 -0.93 5.48 -15.76
N LEU A 160 -0.09 4.77 -15.00
CA LEU A 160 1.03 5.37 -14.28
C LEU A 160 1.99 6.09 -15.24
N ALA A 161 2.36 5.45 -16.35
CA ALA A 161 3.22 6.06 -17.36
C ALA A 161 2.63 7.36 -17.89
N VAL A 162 1.35 7.37 -18.28
CA VAL A 162 0.65 8.58 -18.76
C VAL A 162 0.68 9.70 -17.71
N VAL A 163 0.37 9.38 -16.45
CA VAL A 163 0.36 10.36 -15.35
C VAL A 163 1.76 10.95 -15.13
N TRP A 164 2.78 10.11 -15.04
CA TRP A 164 4.15 10.56 -14.76
C TRP A 164 4.77 11.32 -15.93
N ILE A 165 4.54 10.88 -17.16
CA ILE A 165 4.91 11.62 -18.38
C ILE A 165 4.28 13.02 -18.34
N GLY A 166 2.98 13.12 -18.04
CA GLY A 166 2.27 14.40 -17.90
C GLY A 166 2.86 15.30 -16.79
N ILE A 167 3.25 14.73 -15.65
CA ILE A 167 3.90 15.46 -14.55
C ILE A 167 5.26 16.02 -15.01
N VAL A 168 6.07 15.22 -15.71
CA VAL A 168 7.40 15.62 -16.19
C VAL A 168 7.30 16.71 -17.25
N PHE A 169 6.42 16.58 -18.24
CA PHE A 169 6.27 17.58 -19.30
C PHE A 169 5.81 18.94 -18.76
N ARG A 170 4.88 18.95 -17.80
CA ARG A 170 4.42 20.20 -17.16
C ARG A 170 5.53 20.90 -16.38
N LYS A 171 6.39 20.15 -15.68
CA LYS A 171 7.55 20.72 -14.99
C LYS A 171 8.56 21.35 -15.95
N ARG A 172 8.78 20.74 -17.12
CA ARG A 172 9.67 21.29 -18.15
C ARG A 172 9.11 22.60 -18.73
N LYS A 173 7.81 22.70 -18.94
CA LYS A 173 7.15 23.93 -19.44
C LYS A 173 7.21 25.11 -18.45
N ILE A 174 7.26 24.86 -17.14
CA ILE A 174 7.38 25.91 -16.12
C ILE A 174 8.83 26.43 -15.99
N ARG A 175 9.82 25.63 -16.39
CA ARG A 175 11.26 25.98 -16.29
C ARG A 175 11.82 26.64 -17.55
N LYS A 176 11.10 26.58 -18.67
CA LYS A 176 11.39 27.35 -19.89
C LYS A 176 10.63 28.65 -19.84
#